data_AF-A0A7S3L648-F1
#
_entry.id   AF-A0A7S3L648-F1
#
_cell.length_a   1.000
_cell.length_b   1.000
_cell.length_c   1.000
_cell.angle_alpha   90.00
_cell.angle_beta   90.00
_cell.angle_gamma   90.00
#
_symmetry.space_group_name_H-M   'P 1'
#
loop_
_entity.id
_entity.type
_entity.pdbx_description
1 polymer ?
#
loop_
_entity_poly.entity_id
_entity_poly.type
_entity_poly.pdbx_seq_one_letter_code
_entity_poly.pdbx_strand_id
1 'polypeptide(L)'
;MKKSSCFSDSPNTAETGNMEAYSFATTPGWDEDEKSPRTMIQQFEDVIDQMEDDVKKYYYIARETIPELVATETDPHKFLLAASGDVKSAAERLATYWMNRHYFFGDRWLLPMTQTGTGCLSREDVENLRSGYITLVTLEDGRQLYVTDATRLENQVGFGVRERLSYYFATAGLNERSHREGVDSAILVGPRGLANDERFTENLKRLYTSLPVLPKSMVTVPIPFTTAGREHLIEFFSFMLVKSNETMSPATLAGTIIPSSTAHALERLEGIGIHRMHLPEKVGGSPYFNEKFSEWIRMRLSIEDAMSGVLPLQNLLPTLGGPARPDRSNKGLSEIIRRPSGAKFDKNAKEEYTKKRNAMYARRRTQKFKIQQVLLQDQVDSLCAENKRLAGDNKKLELLLARANMEISFSTLACTDYGTSTLDPI
;
A
#
# COMPACT_ATOMS: atom_id res chain seq x y z
N MET A 1 4.98 -43.20 -59.70
CA MET A 1 6.08 -43.81 -58.92
C MET A 1 7.32 -42.93 -59.01
N LYS A 2 7.60 -42.15 -57.96
CA LYS A 2 8.93 -41.59 -57.64
C LYS A 2 9.00 -41.51 -56.12
N LYS A 3 9.91 -42.26 -55.51
CA LYS A 3 10.15 -42.31 -54.06
C LYS A 3 11.02 -41.12 -53.66
N SER A 4 10.53 -40.31 -52.74
CA SER A 4 11.26 -39.23 -52.06
C SER A 4 11.92 -39.80 -50.82
N SER A 5 13.25 -39.67 -50.72
CA SER A 5 14.05 -40.20 -49.62
C SER A 5 14.14 -39.22 -48.46
N CYS A 6 14.01 -39.82 -47.28
CA CYS A 6 14.26 -39.36 -45.92
C CYS A 6 15.35 -38.29 -45.76
N PHE A 7 15.01 -37.22 -45.03
CA PHE A 7 15.95 -36.42 -44.26
C PHE A 7 15.95 -36.96 -42.83
N SER A 8 17.14 -37.33 -42.36
CA SER A 8 17.44 -37.89 -41.06
C SER A 8 17.63 -36.79 -40.00
N ASP A 9 16.91 -36.95 -38.90
CA ASP A 9 17.20 -36.64 -37.50
C ASP A 9 18.43 -35.76 -37.20
N SER A 10 18.16 -34.55 -36.70
CA SER A 10 19.09 -33.76 -35.89
C SER A 10 18.76 -33.97 -34.41
N PRO A 11 19.74 -34.25 -33.53
CA PRO A 11 19.49 -34.44 -32.12
C PRO A 11 19.25 -33.08 -31.45
N ASN A 12 18.06 -32.92 -30.90
CA ASN A 12 17.70 -31.81 -30.03
C ASN A 12 18.31 -32.06 -28.64
N THR A 13 19.57 -31.71 -28.45
CA THR A 13 20.18 -31.63 -27.12
C THR A 13 19.67 -30.36 -26.44
N ALA A 14 18.58 -30.52 -25.68
CA ALA A 14 18.19 -29.55 -24.68
C ALA A 14 19.30 -29.49 -23.63
N GLU A 15 20.16 -28.46 -23.72
CA GLU A 15 21.02 -28.07 -22.61
C GLU A 15 20.12 -27.64 -21.45
N THR A 16 19.84 -28.58 -20.56
CA THR A 16 19.45 -28.28 -19.19
C THR A 16 20.63 -27.57 -18.55
N GLY A 17 20.68 -26.25 -18.70
CA GLY A 17 21.59 -25.41 -17.94
C GLY A 17 21.40 -25.73 -16.47
N ASN A 18 22.40 -26.37 -15.86
CA ASN A 18 22.53 -26.49 -14.43
C ASN A 18 22.48 -25.07 -13.88
N MET A 19 21.30 -24.69 -13.39
CA MET A 19 21.13 -23.55 -12.52
C MET A 19 21.83 -23.95 -11.23
N GLU A 20 23.15 -23.72 -11.18
CA GLU A 20 23.94 -23.84 -9.97
C GLU A 20 23.15 -23.13 -8.88
N ALA A 21 22.76 -23.88 -7.86
CA ALA A 21 22.07 -23.34 -6.71
C ALA A 21 22.93 -22.19 -6.20
N TYR A 22 22.50 -20.95 -6.46
CA TYR A 22 23.02 -19.78 -5.78
C TYR A 22 22.75 -20.04 -4.31
N SER A 23 23.77 -20.57 -3.63
CA SER A 23 23.85 -20.64 -2.19
C SER A 23 23.69 -19.21 -1.72
N PHE A 24 22.49 -18.87 -1.27
CA PHE A 24 22.28 -17.65 -0.50
C PHE A 24 23.30 -17.72 0.61
N ALA A 25 24.29 -16.83 0.56
CA ALA A 25 25.27 -16.71 1.62
C ALA A 25 24.49 -16.68 2.92
N THR A 26 24.63 -17.73 3.73
CA THR A 26 24.15 -17.74 5.10
C THR A 26 24.59 -16.42 5.69
N THR A 27 23.63 -15.57 6.03
CA THR A 27 23.88 -14.29 6.70
C THR A 27 24.98 -14.55 7.72
N PRO A 28 26.09 -13.79 7.70
CA PRO A 28 27.18 -13.99 8.63
C PRO A 28 26.58 -14.23 10.00
N GLY A 29 26.88 -15.37 10.61
CA GLY A 29 26.36 -15.71 11.92
C GLY A 29 26.61 -14.51 12.81
N TRP A 30 25.55 -13.87 13.28
CA TRP A 30 25.67 -12.86 14.30
C TRP A 30 26.15 -13.64 15.51
N ASP A 31 27.47 -13.70 15.73
CA ASP A 31 28.03 -14.23 16.95
C ASP A 31 27.43 -13.39 18.08
N GLU A 32 26.45 -13.96 18.79
CA GLU A 32 25.66 -13.29 19.84
C GLU A 32 26.55 -12.73 20.96
N ASP A 33 27.83 -13.11 20.99
CA ASP A 33 28.80 -12.79 22.03
C ASP A 33 29.58 -11.48 21.82
N GLU A 34 29.64 -10.86 20.63
CA GLU A 34 30.68 -9.83 20.40
C GLU A 34 30.23 -8.35 20.43
N LYS A 35 28.94 -8.03 20.34
CA LYS A 35 28.47 -6.63 20.48
C LYS A 35 27.13 -6.55 21.20
N SER A 36 27.13 -5.96 22.40
CA SER A 36 25.90 -5.65 23.12
C SER A 36 24.94 -4.86 22.21
N PRO A 37 23.65 -5.23 22.11
CA PRO A 37 22.64 -4.51 21.33
C PRO A 37 22.60 -3.00 21.60
N ARG A 38 22.97 -2.59 22.82
CA ARG A 38 23.09 -1.18 23.21
C ARG A 38 24.14 -0.41 22.41
N THR A 39 25.25 -1.06 22.06
CA THR A 39 26.35 -0.43 21.32
C THR A 39 25.95 -0.13 19.88
N MET A 40 25.14 -0.99 19.26
CA MET A 40 24.67 -0.78 17.88
C MET A 40 23.62 0.32 17.78
N ILE A 41 22.69 0.40 18.73
CA ILE A 41 21.70 1.49 18.77
C ILE A 41 22.40 2.84 18.97
N GLN A 42 23.43 2.90 19.84
CA GLN A 42 24.22 4.12 20.03
C GLN A 42 24.92 4.53 18.73
N GLN A 43 25.58 3.58 18.05
CA GLN A 43 26.22 3.84 16.75
C GLN A 43 25.22 4.30 15.69
N PHE A 44 24.01 3.76 15.71
CA PHE A 44 22.93 4.14 14.80
C PHE A 44 22.55 5.61 14.98
N GLU A 45 22.38 6.05 16.23
CA GLU A 45 22.09 7.45 16.57
C GLU A 45 23.27 8.37 16.22
N ASP A 46 24.50 7.97 16.54
CA ASP A 46 25.71 8.75 16.21
C ASP A 46 25.83 8.98 14.69
N VAL A 47 25.43 7.99 13.87
CA VAL A 47 25.43 8.12 12.41
C VAL A 47 24.32 9.06 11.93
N ILE A 48 23.11 8.98 12.51
CA ILE A 48 22.03 9.93 12.19
C ILE A 48 22.45 11.36 12.53
N ASP A 49 23.06 11.58 13.69
CA ASP A 49 23.55 12.89 14.13
C ASP A 49 24.51 13.53 13.12
N GLN A 50 25.29 12.71 12.40
CA GLN A 50 26.26 13.13 11.38
C GLN A 50 25.67 13.34 9.97
N MET A 51 24.41 12.96 9.73
CA MET A 51 23.77 13.15 8.43
C MET A 51 23.49 14.62 8.11
N GLU A 52 23.27 14.91 6.83
CA GLU A 52 22.73 16.18 6.37
C GLU A 52 21.39 16.48 7.05
N ASP A 53 21.19 17.75 7.42
CA ASP A 53 20.06 18.18 8.26
C ASP A 53 18.71 17.88 7.59
N ASP A 54 18.63 18.04 6.28
CA ASP A 54 17.45 17.79 5.45
C ASP A 54 16.99 16.32 5.45
N VAL A 55 17.91 15.37 5.63
CA VAL A 55 17.58 13.93 5.71
C VAL A 55 17.11 13.56 7.12
N LYS A 56 17.81 14.00 8.17
CA LYS A 56 17.52 13.60 9.57
C LYS A 56 16.44 14.43 10.26
N LYS A 57 16.12 15.63 9.74
CA LYS A 57 15.15 16.57 10.33
C LYS A 57 13.82 15.92 10.72
N TYR A 58 13.21 15.15 9.82
CA TYR A 58 11.89 14.57 10.08
C TYR A 58 11.92 13.43 11.11
N TYR A 59 13.03 12.70 11.20
CA TYR A 59 13.22 11.72 12.27
C TYR A 59 13.25 12.39 13.64
N TYR A 60 14.04 13.46 13.82
CA TYR A 60 14.07 14.16 15.10
C TYR A 60 12.74 14.80 15.46
N ILE A 61 12.05 15.43 14.50
CA ILE A 61 10.70 15.97 14.75
C ILE A 61 9.78 14.85 15.26
N ALA A 62 9.76 13.68 14.62
CA ALA A 62 8.94 12.56 15.06
C ALA A 62 9.35 12.06 16.45
N ARG A 63 10.66 11.92 16.71
CA ARG A 63 11.21 11.43 17.98
C ARG A 63 10.89 12.37 19.14
N GLU A 64 10.95 13.67 18.92
CA GLU A 64 10.63 14.69 19.93
C GLU A 64 9.12 14.85 20.13
N THR A 65 8.33 14.75 19.06
CA THR A 65 6.89 15.02 19.13
C THR A 65 6.10 13.81 19.60
N ILE A 66 6.44 12.60 19.13
CA ILE A 66 5.69 11.35 19.36
C ILE A 66 6.65 10.15 19.51
N PRO A 67 7.48 10.12 20.58
CA PRO A 67 8.49 9.09 20.77
C PRO A 67 7.92 7.67 20.83
N GLU A 68 6.69 7.49 21.32
CA GLU A 68 6.02 6.19 21.40
C GLU A 68 5.71 5.63 20.00
N LEU A 69 5.37 6.52 19.05
CA LEU A 69 5.11 6.11 17.67
C LEU A 69 6.41 5.68 16.99
N VAL A 70 7.50 6.43 17.22
CA VAL A 70 8.84 6.09 16.74
C VAL A 70 9.28 4.73 17.28
N ALA A 71 9.12 4.51 18.59
CA ALA A 71 9.47 3.23 19.21
C ALA A 71 8.62 2.05 18.67
N THR A 72 7.36 2.30 18.31
CA THR A 72 6.45 1.25 17.84
C THR A 72 6.64 0.91 16.36
N GLU A 73 6.85 1.92 15.51
CA GLU A 73 6.91 1.72 14.05
C GLU A 73 8.34 1.55 13.52
N THR A 74 9.34 2.17 14.15
CA THR A 74 10.73 2.17 13.67
C THR A 74 11.67 1.49 14.65
N ASP A 75 11.54 0.17 14.76
CA ASP A 75 12.50 -0.67 15.46
C ASP A 75 13.84 -0.71 14.68
N PRO A 76 14.95 -0.15 15.21
CA PRO A 76 16.24 -0.11 14.53
C PRO A 76 16.74 -1.49 14.08
N HIS A 77 16.38 -2.56 14.79
CA HIS A 77 16.78 -3.92 14.42
C HIS A 77 16.23 -4.32 13.05
N LYS A 78 15.01 -3.92 12.70
CA LYS A 78 14.42 -4.24 11.39
C LYS A 78 15.16 -3.52 10.26
N PHE A 79 15.63 -2.30 10.50
CA PHE A 79 16.43 -1.54 9.54
C PHE A 79 17.82 -2.14 9.36
N LEU A 80 18.46 -2.59 10.44
CA LEU A 80 19.73 -3.31 10.40
C LEU A 80 19.61 -4.61 9.60
N LEU A 81 18.54 -5.39 9.82
CA LEU A 81 18.28 -6.60 9.03
C LEU A 81 18.14 -6.29 7.54
N ALA A 82 17.35 -5.27 7.20
CA ALA A 82 17.19 -4.83 5.81
C ALA A 82 18.47 -4.24 5.18
N ALA A 83 19.43 -3.81 6.00
CA ALA A 83 20.73 -3.31 5.58
C ALA A 83 21.86 -4.35 5.71
N SER A 84 21.52 -5.63 5.93
CA SER A 84 22.51 -6.71 6.12
C SER A 84 23.53 -6.42 7.23
N GLY A 85 23.12 -5.70 8.27
CA GLY A 85 23.95 -5.30 9.41
C GLY A 85 24.79 -4.03 9.20
N ASP A 86 24.74 -3.39 8.02
CA ASP A 86 25.43 -2.11 7.81
C ASP A 86 24.72 -0.97 8.55
N VAL A 87 25.33 -0.52 9.65
CA VAL A 87 24.76 0.52 10.53
C VAL A 87 24.50 1.81 9.76
N LYS A 88 25.39 2.19 8.83
CA LYS A 88 25.23 3.43 8.07
C LYS A 88 24.02 3.37 7.14
N SER A 89 23.92 2.35 6.29
CA SER A 89 22.78 2.17 5.40
C SER A 89 21.47 2.00 6.18
N ALA A 90 21.50 1.35 7.35
CA ALA A 90 20.33 1.18 8.20
C ALA A 90 19.84 2.52 8.78
N ALA A 91 20.77 3.34 9.28
CA ALA A 91 20.49 4.69 9.76
C ALA A 91 19.92 5.58 8.64
N GLU A 92 20.56 5.57 7.46
CA GLU A 92 20.11 6.36 6.30
C GLU A 92 18.69 5.97 5.88
N ARG A 93 18.40 4.66 5.87
CA ARG A 93 17.07 4.12 5.57
C ARG A 93 16.02 4.56 6.60
N LEU A 94 16.35 4.60 7.89
CA LEU A 94 15.43 5.06 8.94
C LEU A 94 15.18 6.57 8.87
N ALA A 95 16.20 7.39 8.63
CA ALA A 95 16.00 8.82 8.43
C ALA A 95 15.14 9.08 7.18
N THR A 96 15.44 8.37 6.08
CA THR A 96 14.68 8.42 4.82
C THR A 96 13.24 7.93 5.00
N TYR A 97 12.97 6.96 5.89
CA TYR A 97 11.62 6.54 6.26
C TYR A 97 10.77 7.70 6.75
N TRP A 98 11.27 8.47 7.73
CA TRP A 98 10.51 9.58 8.29
C TRP A 98 10.37 10.75 7.32
N MET A 99 11.41 11.04 6.52
CA MET A 99 11.33 12.03 5.45
C MET A 99 10.26 11.66 4.42
N ASN A 100 10.28 10.43 3.91
CA ASN A 100 9.30 9.97 2.92
C ASN A 100 7.90 9.81 3.54
N ARG A 101 7.79 9.45 4.82
CA ARG A 101 6.51 9.45 5.52
C ARG A 101 5.91 10.85 5.56
N HIS A 102 6.69 11.87 5.89
CA HIS A 102 6.24 13.27 5.80
C HIS A 102 5.77 13.61 4.38
N TYR A 103 6.56 13.25 3.37
CA TYR A 103 6.21 13.48 1.96
C TYR A 103 4.88 12.83 1.54
N PHE A 104 4.66 11.55 1.85
CA PHE A 104 3.48 10.82 1.37
C PHE A 104 2.20 11.12 2.14
N PHE A 105 2.30 11.43 3.43
CA PHE A 105 1.15 11.59 4.33
C PHE A 105 0.82 13.06 4.65
N GLY A 106 1.66 14.01 4.21
CA GLY A 106 1.46 15.45 4.47
C GLY A 106 1.25 15.70 5.96
N ASP A 107 0.28 16.51 6.34
CA ASP A 107 -0.01 16.85 7.75
C ASP A 107 -0.35 15.66 8.65
N ARG A 108 -0.70 14.50 8.08
CA ARG A 108 -1.09 13.30 8.82
C ARG A 108 0.09 12.37 9.13
N TRP A 109 1.31 12.72 8.72
CA TRP A 109 2.49 11.86 8.83
C TRP A 109 2.86 11.49 10.27
N LEU A 110 2.49 12.30 11.26
CA LEU A 110 2.71 11.99 12.68
C LEU A 110 1.60 11.14 13.30
N LEU A 111 0.59 10.70 12.54
CA LEU A 111 -0.45 9.83 13.05
C LEU A 111 -0.06 8.35 12.90
N PRO A 112 -0.61 7.45 13.75
CA PRO A 112 -0.37 6.01 13.63
C PRO A 112 -0.85 5.43 12.30
N MET A 113 -0.12 4.47 11.73
CA MET A 113 -0.53 3.80 10.50
C MET A 113 -1.57 2.71 10.77
N THR A 114 -2.85 3.08 10.72
CA THR A 114 -3.99 2.18 11.02
C THR A 114 -5.06 2.22 9.94
N GLN A 115 -5.82 1.12 9.80
CA GLN A 115 -6.94 0.98 8.87
C GLN A 115 -8.25 1.60 9.39
N THR A 116 -8.19 2.36 10.49
CA THR A 116 -9.36 2.99 11.10
C THR A 116 -9.84 4.22 10.32
N GLY A 117 -8.98 4.79 9.46
CA GLY A 117 -9.21 6.05 8.74
C GLY A 117 -8.97 7.31 9.60
N THR A 118 -8.66 7.12 10.89
CA THR A 118 -8.35 8.21 11.84
C THR A 118 -6.85 8.41 12.04
N GLY A 119 -6.03 7.47 11.55
CA GLY A 119 -4.57 7.52 11.60
C GLY A 119 -3.97 8.32 10.44
N CYS A 120 -2.77 7.94 9.98
CA CYS A 120 -2.17 8.62 8.83
C CYS A 120 -2.86 8.25 7.50
N LEU A 121 -3.43 7.04 7.40
CA LEU A 121 -4.26 6.65 6.25
C LEU A 121 -5.58 7.42 6.26
N SER A 122 -5.87 8.07 5.14
CA SER A 122 -7.15 8.72 4.89
C SER A 122 -8.27 7.71 4.68
N ARG A 123 -9.51 8.19 4.66
CA ARG A 123 -10.68 7.36 4.35
C ARG A 123 -10.57 6.75 2.95
N GLU A 124 -10.17 7.56 1.98
CA GLU A 124 -9.90 7.11 0.61
C GLU A 124 -8.85 6.00 0.58
N ASP A 125 -7.76 6.15 1.34
CA ASP A 125 -6.73 5.11 1.44
C ASP A 125 -7.32 3.81 2.01
N VAL A 126 -8.12 3.90 3.08
CA VAL A 126 -8.76 2.72 3.70
C VAL A 126 -9.75 2.03 2.77
N GLU A 127 -10.51 2.78 1.98
CA GLU A 127 -11.42 2.24 0.96
C GLU A 127 -10.62 1.49 -0.13
N ASN A 128 -9.53 2.09 -0.61
CA ASN A 128 -8.64 1.46 -1.58
C ASN A 128 -7.88 0.25 -1.02
N LEU A 129 -7.50 0.29 0.26
CA LEU A 129 -6.92 -0.84 0.97
C LEU A 129 -7.90 -2.02 0.96
N ARG A 130 -9.17 -1.77 1.29
CA ARG A 130 -10.22 -2.80 1.36
C ARG A 130 -10.60 -3.38 0.00
N SER A 131 -10.28 -2.71 -1.11
CA SER A 131 -10.46 -3.27 -2.45
C SER A 131 -9.63 -4.55 -2.68
N GLY A 132 -8.54 -4.71 -1.92
CA GLY A 132 -7.57 -5.79 -2.11
C GLY A 132 -6.55 -5.50 -3.20
N TYR A 133 -6.38 -4.22 -3.58
CA TYR A 133 -5.32 -3.77 -4.49
C TYR A 133 -3.95 -4.33 -4.10
N ILE A 134 -3.59 -4.26 -2.81
CA ILE A 134 -2.48 -5.03 -2.24
C ILE A 134 -3.09 -6.03 -1.26
N THR A 135 -2.77 -7.30 -1.45
CA THR A 135 -3.17 -8.39 -0.57
C THR A 135 -1.93 -9.07 -0.01
N LEU A 136 -1.95 -9.36 1.28
CA LEU A 136 -0.91 -10.11 1.97
C LEU A 136 -1.35 -11.56 2.16
N VAL A 137 -0.57 -12.50 1.64
CA VAL A 137 -0.83 -13.93 1.80
C VAL A 137 0.33 -14.57 2.55
N THR A 138 0.03 -15.26 3.64
CA THR A 138 1.01 -16.12 4.32
C THR A 138 1.04 -17.48 3.62
N LEU A 139 2.22 -17.86 3.13
CA LEU A 139 2.46 -19.17 2.51
C LEU A 139 2.54 -20.26 3.58
N GLU A 140 2.51 -21.53 3.16
CA GLU A 140 2.54 -22.68 4.08
C GLU A 140 3.83 -22.74 4.91
N ASP A 141 4.94 -22.27 4.36
CA ASP A 141 6.22 -22.18 5.08
C ASP A 141 6.31 -20.93 5.99
N GLY A 142 5.29 -20.06 6.00
CA GLY A 142 5.27 -18.84 6.81
C GLY A 142 5.94 -17.62 6.16
N ARG A 143 6.50 -17.75 4.93
CA ARG A 143 6.84 -16.58 4.12
C ARG A 143 5.59 -15.77 3.78
N GLN A 144 5.77 -14.50 3.45
CA GLN A 144 4.69 -13.66 2.98
C GLN A 144 4.83 -13.34 1.50
N LEU A 145 3.70 -13.36 0.82
CA LEU A 145 3.53 -12.98 -0.57
C LEU A 145 2.71 -11.69 -0.67
N TYR A 146 3.28 -10.68 -1.31
CA TYR A 146 2.57 -9.49 -1.76
C TYR A 146 1.90 -9.75 -3.11
N VAL A 147 0.58 -9.74 -3.14
CA VAL A 147 -0.17 -9.77 -4.39
C VAL A 147 -0.68 -8.37 -4.69
N THR A 148 -0.16 -7.75 -5.75
CA THR A 148 -0.61 -6.43 -6.23
C THR A 148 -1.50 -6.59 -7.44
N ASP A 149 -2.68 -5.99 -7.42
CA ASP A 149 -3.74 -6.20 -8.40
C ASP A 149 -4.42 -4.88 -8.76
N ALA A 150 -3.83 -4.17 -9.73
CA ALA A 150 -4.28 -2.85 -10.15
C ALA A 150 -5.71 -2.84 -10.70
N THR A 151 -6.27 -3.98 -11.15
CA THR A 151 -7.64 -4.02 -11.66
C THR A 151 -8.69 -3.97 -10.55
N ARG A 152 -8.28 -4.01 -9.27
CA ARG A 152 -9.18 -3.83 -8.11
C ARG A 152 -9.35 -2.37 -7.72
N LEU A 153 -8.51 -1.49 -8.24
CA LEU A 153 -8.67 -0.06 -8.02
C LEU A 153 -9.84 0.42 -8.89
N GLU A 154 -10.73 1.19 -8.27
CA GLU A 154 -11.69 2.00 -9.02
C GLU A 154 -10.92 3.00 -9.92
N ASN A 155 -11.52 3.42 -11.04
CA ASN A 155 -10.80 4.19 -12.04
C ASN A 155 -10.13 5.45 -11.45
N GLN A 156 -8.86 5.68 -11.81
CA GLN A 156 -8.07 6.87 -11.49
C GLN A 156 -7.64 7.08 -10.02
N VAL A 157 -7.47 6.01 -9.24
CA VAL A 157 -6.77 6.14 -7.95
C VAL A 157 -5.36 6.68 -8.20
N GLY A 158 -5.08 7.86 -7.64
CA GLY A 158 -3.80 8.54 -7.80
C GLY A 158 -2.65 7.71 -7.25
N PHE A 159 -1.45 7.91 -7.82
CA PHE A 159 -0.24 7.21 -7.37
C PHE A 159 -0.07 7.30 -5.85
N GLY A 160 -0.23 8.49 -5.28
CA GLY A 160 -0.05 8.75 -3.83
C GLY A 160 -0.79 7.77 -2.91
N VAL A 161 -2.00 7.33 -3.28
CA VAL A 161 -2.75 6.33 -2.50
C VAL A 161 -2.00 5.01 -2.50
N ARG A 162 -1.52 4.55 -3.66
CA ARG A 162 -0.80 3.28 -3.81
C ARG A 162 0.46 3.26 -2.96
N GLU A 163 1.24 4.34 -2.93
CA GLU A 163 2.45 4.40 -2.10
C GLU A 163 2.11 4.39 -0.60
N ARG A 164 1.09 5.14 -0.16
CA ARG A 164 0.64 5.09 1.24
C ARG A 164 0.19 3.69 1.65
N LEU A 165 -0.45 2.94 0.74
CA LEU A 165 -0.81 1.55 0.97
C LEU A 165 0.43 0.65 1.06
N SER A 166 1.43 0.83 0.18
CA SER A 166 2.70 0.10 0.28
C SER A 166 3.40 0.34 1.62
N TYR A 167 3.42 1.59 2.11
CA TYR A 167 3.91 1.93 3.45
C TYR A 167 3.19 1.14 4.54
N TYR A 168 1.86 1.09 4.45
CA TYR A 168 1.05 0.37 5.43
C TYR A 168 1.33 -1.12 5.45
N PHE A 169 1.38 -1.77 4.30
CA PHE A 169 1.68 -3.20 4.27
C PHE A 169 3.09 -3.49 4.77
N ALA A 170 4.08 -2.67 4.44
CA ALA A 170 5.48 -2.87 4.82
C ALA A 170 5.75 -2.66 6.32
N THR A 171 4.98 -1.80 6.97
CA THR A 171 5.16 -1.45 8.39
C THR A 171 4.27 -2.28 9.31
N ALA A 172 3.00 -2.44 8.94
CA ALA A 172 1.97 -3.03 9.79
C ALA A 172 1.59 -4.46 9.39
N GLY A 173 1.82 -4.85 8.13
CA GLY A 173 1.42 -6.15 7.61
C GLY A 173 2.47 -7.25 7.78
N LEU A 174 3.75 -6.88 7.77
CA LEU A 174 4.82 -7.86 7.67
C LEU A 174 5.12 -8.61 8.96
N ASN A 175 5.47 -9.89 8.82
CA ASN A 175 5.96 -10.71 9.92
C ASN A 175 7.49 -10.59 10.09
N GLU A 176 8.02 -11.05 11.22
CA GLU A 176 9.47 -11.00 11.51
C GLU A 176 10.31 -11.73 10.46
N ARG A 177 9.80 -12.85 9.93
CA ARG A 177 10.49 -13.61 8.89
C ARG A 177 10.71 -12.76 7.63
N SER A 178 9.71 -11.99 7.24
CA SER A 178 9.76 -11.11 6.06
C SER A 178 10.76 -9.98 6.20
N HIS A 179 10.99 -9.48 7.42
CA HIS A 179 12.04 -8.49 7.68
C HIS A 179 13.46 -9.09 7.55
N ARG A 180 13.62 -10.39 7.82
CA ARG A 180 14.92 -11.09 7.71
C ARG A 180 15.21 -11.60 6.30
N GLU A 181 14.23 -12.23 5.67
CA GLU A 181 14.41 -12.94 4.40
C GLU A 181 13.93 -12.15 3.18
N GLY A 182 13.26 -11.03 3.41
CA GLY A 182 12.56 -10.28 2.38
C GLY A 182 11.17 -10.85 2.06
N VAL A 183 10.51 -10.23 1.09
CA VAL A 183 9.13 -10.53 0.68
C VAL A 183 9.08 -10.92 -0.78
N ASP A 184 8.34 -11.99 -1.09
CA ASP A 184 8.02 -12.38 -2.46
C ASP A 184 6.85 -11.55 -2.97
N SER A 185 6.88 -11.12 -4.23
CA SER A 185 5.84 -10.27 -4.82
C SER A 185 5.28 -10.88 -6.11
N ALA A 186 3.95 -10.94 -6.24
CA ALA A 186 3.23 -11.24 -7.46
C ALA A 186 2.47 -9.98 -7.92
N ILE A 187 2.84 -9.43 -9.07
CA ILE A 187 2.23 -8.23 -9.64
C ILE A 187 1.32 -8.63 -10.79
N LEU A 188 0.01 -8.53 -10.59
CA LEU A 188 -0.98 -8.84 -11.63
C LEU A 188 -1.10 -7.67 -12.60
N VAL A 189 -0.83 -7.94 -13.87
CA VAL A 189 -0.80 -6.93 -14.93
C VAL A 189 -2.02 -7.10 -15.82
N GLY A 190 -2.95 -6.15 -15.73
CA GLY A 190 -4.14 -6.08 -16.58
C GLY A 190 -4.00 -5.16 -17.78
N PRO A 191 -5.04 -5.09 -18.65
CA PRO A 191 -5.03 -4.26 -19.86
C PRO A 191 -5.01 -2.75 -19.57
N ARG A 192 -5.47 -2.33 -18.39
CA ARG A 192 -5.35 -0.95 -17.90
C ARG A 192 -3.99 -0.76 -17.24
N GLY A 193 -2.91 -0.97 -18.00
CA GLY A 193 -1.54 -0.91 -17.50
C GLY A 193 -1.31 0.30 -16.58
N LEU A 194 -0.39 0.17 -15.62
CA LEU A 194 0.03 1.34 -14.86
C LEU A 194 0.55 2.35 -15.89
N ALA A 195 -0.02 3.55 -15.94
CA ALA A 195 0.49 4.58 -16.82
C ALA A 195 2.00 4.72 -16.56
N ASN A 196 2.80 4.71 -17.62
CA ASN A 196 4.24 4.97 -17.55
C ASN A 196 4.43 6.41 -17.04
N ASP A 197 4.54 6.55 -15.72
CA ASP A 197 4.74 7.82 -15.05
C ASP A 197 6.15 7.78 -14.44
N GLU A 198 7.02 8.72 -14.80
CA GLU A 198 8.36 8.81 -14.21
C GLU A 198 8.33 8.90 -12.68
N ARG A 199 7.25 9.46 -12.13
CA ARG A 199 7.01 9.50 -10.68
C ARG A 199 6.90 8.11 -10.07
N PHE A 200 6.43 7.11 -10.84
CA PHE A 200 6.39 5.73 -10.36
C PHE A 200 7.80 5.20 -10.04
N THR A 201 8.78 5.44 -10.91
CA THR A 201 10.17 4.99 -10.68
C THR A 201 10.76 5.65 -9.44
N GLU A 202 10.59 6.97 -9.33
CA GLU A 202 11.11 7.72 -8.20
C GLU A 202 10.45 7.28 -6.88
N ASN A 203 9.14 7.06 -6.89
CA ASN A 203 8.39 6.59 -5.74
C ASN A 203 8.74 5.16 -5.35
N LEU A 204 8.97 4.28 -6.33
CA LEU A 204 9.42 2.91 -6.08
C LEU A 204 10.82 2.91 -5.43
N LYS A 205 11.73 3.77 -5.93
CA LYS A 205 13.03 3.99 -5.31
C LYS A 205 12.88 4.51 -3.88
N ARG A 206 12.02 5.50 -3.64
CA ARG A 206 11.73 6.04 -2.30
C ARG A 206 11.25 4.93 -1.34
N LEU A 207 10.34 4.06 -1.80
CA LEU A 207 9.85 2.93 -1.00
C LEU A 207 10.97 1.94 -0.65
N TYR A 208 11.74 1.49 -1.64
CA TYR A 208 12.79 0.50 -1.41
C TYR A 208 14.02 1.02 -0.68
N THR A 209 14.22 2.33 -0.61
CA THR A 209 15.31 2.95 0.14
C THR A 209 14.91 3.35 1.56
N SER A 210 13.62 3.32 1.89
CA SER A 210 13.11 3.79 3.19
C SER A 210 12.48 2.70 4.04
N LEU A 211 11.91 1.65 3.45
CA LEU A 211 11.20 0.62 4.21
C LEU A 211 12.16 -0.42 4.79
N PRO A 212 11.93 -0.96 6.00
CA PRO A 212 12.77 -1.98 6.60
C PRO A 212 12.43 -3.39 6.07
N VAL A 213 12.24 -3.53 4.77
CA VAL A 213 11.96 -4.80 4.09
C VAL A 213 12.62 -4.79 2.72
N LEU A 214 13.21 -5.93 2.35
CA LEU A 214 13.78 -6.13 1.02
C LEU A 214 12.83 -6.93 0.12
N PRO A 215 12.67 -6.54 -1.15
CA PRO A 215 12.07 -7.42 -2.14
C PRO A 215 13.00 -8.62 -2.38
N LYS A 216 12.48 -9.83 -2.16
CA LYS A 216 13.23 -11.09 -2.37
C LYS A 216 13.12 -11.56 -3.80
N SER A 217 11.87 -11.69 -4.27
CA SER A 217 11.55 -12.05 -5.64
C SER A 217 10.35 -11.26 -6.12
N MET A 218 10.25 -11.05 -7.43
CA MET A 218 9.13 -10.35 -8.05
C MET A 218 8.72 -11.07 -9.32
N VAL A 219 7.50 -11.61 -9.33
CA VAL A 219 6.93 -12.24 -10.52
C VAL A 219 5.80 -11.38 -11.03
N THR A 220 5.90 -10.99 -12.29
CA THR A 220 4.75 -10.36 -12.96
C THR A 220 3.84 -11.42 -13.53
N VAL A 221 2.53 -11.25 -13.37
CA VAL A 221 1.54 -12.25 -13.78
C VAL A 221 0.55 -11.56 -14.72
N PRO A 222 0.61 -11.84 -16.04
CA PRO A 222 -0.36 -11.30 -16.97
C PRO A 222 -1.76 -11.80 -16.59
N ILE A 223 -2.71 -10.89 -16.47
CA ILE A 223 -4.13 -11.25 -16.37
C ILE A 223 -4.60 -11.63 -17.79
N PRO A 224 -5.22 -12.78 -18.01
CA PRO A 224 -5.75 -13.15 -19.32
C PRO A 224 -6.78 -12.10 -19.81
N PHE A 225 -6.61 -11.60 -21.03
CA PHE A 225 -7.58 -10.72 -21.71
C PHE A 225 -7.64 -11.05 -23.22
N THR A 226 -8.70 -10.59 -23.89
CA THR A 226 -8.88 -10.79 -25.34
C THR A 226 -7.80 -10.02 -26.11
N THR A 227 -7.33 -10.52 -27.25
CA THR A 227 -6.12 -10.09 -27.99
C THR A 227 -5.82 -8.59 -28.14
N ALA A 228 -6.82 -7.69 -27.99
CA ALA A 228 -6.62 -6.25 -27.92
C ALA A 228 -5.88 -5.84 -26.63
N GLY A 229 -4.68 -5.26 -26.76
CA GLY A 229 -3.88 -4.74 -25.63
C GLY A 229 -2.59 -5.51 -25.31
N ARG A 230 -2.22 -6.52 -26.11
CA ARG A 230 -0.95 -7.26 -25.92
C ARG A 230 0.28 -6.36 -26.05
N GLU A 231 0.22 -5.33 -26.90
CA GLU A 231 1.29 -4.35 -27.09
C GLU A 231 1.56 -3.55 -25.80
N HIS A 232 0.50 -3.10 -25.11
CA HIS A 232 0.62 -2.41 -23.83
C HIS A 232 1.24 -3.26 -22.72
N LEU A 233 1.01 -4.58 -22.73
CA LEU A 233 1.70 -5.47 -21.80
C LEU A 233 3.21 -5.51 -22.06
N ILE A 234 3.61 -5.61 -23.33
CA ILE A 234 5.03 -5.65 -23.70
C ILE A 234 5.71 -4.35 -23.27
N GLU A 235 5.11 -3.19 -23.59
CA GLU A 235 5.61 -1.89 -23.16
C GLU A 235 5.72 -1.79 -21.63
N PHE A 236 4.68 -2.24 -20.92
CA PHE A 236 4.68 -2.25 -19.46
C PHE A 236 5.79 -3.15 -18.89
N PHE A 237 5.98 -4.36 -19.45
CA PHE A 237 7.03 -5.28 -19.01
C PHE A 237 8.43 -4.74 -19.30
N SER A 238 8.65 -4.15 -20.48
CA SER A 238 9.91 -3.50 -20.81
C SER A 238 10.19 -2.34 -19.86
N PHE A 239 9.19 -1.50 -19.58
CA PHE A 239 9.31 -0.43 -18.60
C PHE A 239 9.66 -0.98 -17.21
N MET A 240 8.90 -1.96 -16.70
CA MET A 240 9.15 -2.56 -15.39
C MET A 240 10.54 -3.18 -15.30
N LEU A 241 11.01 -3.87 -16.33
CA LEU A 241 12.35 -4.48 -16.34
C LEU A 241 13.45 -3.41 -16.23
N VAL A 242 13.39 -2.37 -17.06
CA VAL A 242 14.35 -1.27 -17.04
C VAL A 242 14.34 -0.58 -15.69
N LYS A 243 13.15 -0.30 -15.15
CA LYS A 243 13.02 0.43 -13.88
C LYS A 243 13.39 -0.39 -12.66
N SER A 244 13.09 -1.69 -12.65
CA SER A 244 13.62 -2.58 -11.63
C SER A 244 15.15 -2.59 -11.68
N ASN A 245 15.76 -2.69 -12.87
CA ASN A 245 17.23 -2.68 -13.02
C ASN A 245 17.88 -1.40 -12.47
N GLU A 246 17.22 -0.25 -12.61
CA GLU A 246 17.70 1.03 -12.08
C GLU A 246 17.56 1.18 -10.55
N THR A 247 16.63 0.44 -9.93
CA THR A 247 16.20 0.73 -8.55
C THR A 247 16.41 -0.41 -7.55
N MET A 248 16.54 -1.65 -8.03
CA MET A 248 16.63 -2.84 -7.18
C MET A 248 18.06 -3.37 -7.07
N SER A 249 18.32 -4.09 -5.98
CA SER A 249 19.60 -4.78 -5.81
C SER A 249 19.80 -5.88 -6.87
N PRO A 250 21.04 -6.21 -7.26
CA PRO A 250 21.32 -7.33 -8.16
C PRO A 250 20.69 -8.65 -7.71
N ALA A 251 20.62 -8.91 -6.40
CA ALA A 251 20.00 -10.11 -5.84
C ALA A 251 18.48 -10.15 -6.10
N THR A 252 17.78 -9.03 -5.88
CA THR A 252 16.35 -8.91 -6.19
C THR A 252 16.08 -9.07 -7.69
N LEU A 253 16.96 -8.50 -8.54
CA LEU A 253 16.85 -8.59 -9.99
C LEU A 253 17.00 -10.04 -10.48
N ALA A 254 17.93 -10.80 -9.91
CA ALA A 254 18.07 -12.22 -10.19
C ALA A 254 16.79 -13.02 -9.85
N GLY A 255 16.03 -12.57 -8.85
CA GLY A 255 14.73 -13.13 -8.48
C GLY A 255 13.53 -12.53 -9.26
N THR A 256 13.75 -11.60 -10.18
CA THR A 256 12.66 -10.96 -10.94
C THR A 256 12.33 -11.77 -12.19
N ILE A 257 11.07 -12.15 -12.33
CA ILE A 257 10.57 -13.01 -13.40
C ILE A 257 9.48 -12.28 -14.20
N ILE A 258 9.72 -12.17 -15.50
CA ILE A 258 8.77 -11.62 -16.47
C ILE A 258 8.39 -12.74 -17.45
N PRO A 259 7.29 -13.44 -17.19
CA PRO A 259 6.88 -14.60 -17.97
C PRO A 259 6.18 -14.17 -19.27
N SER A 260 6.25 -15.03 -20.29
CA SER A 260 5.64 -14.77 -21.60
C SER A 260 4.12 -14.98 -21.62
N SER A 261 3.56 -15.63 -20.60
CA SER A 261 2.14 -15.95 -20.45
C SER A 261 1.77 -16.16 -18.99
N THR A 262 0.47 -16.16 -18.68
CA THR A 262 -0.05 -16.51 -17.34
C THR A 262 0.36 -17.93 -16.94
N ALA A 263 0.30 -18.91 -17.85
CA ALA A 263 0.68 -20.29 -17.56
C ALA A 263 2.16 -20.40 -17.16
N HIS A 264 3.04 -19.71 -17.89
CA HIS A 264 4.48 -19.63 -17.56
C HIS A 264 4.70 -18.91 -16.22
N ALA A 265 3.92 -17.87 -15.91
CA ALA A 265 3.96 -17.20 -14.61
C ALA A 265 3.63 -18.16 -13.46
N LEU A 266 2.57 -18.96 -13.62
CA LEU A 266 2.12 -19.93 -12.62
C LEU A 266 3.15 -21.03 -12.40
N GLU A 267 3.73 -21.59 -13.48
CA GLU A 267 4.80 -22.58 -13.40
C GLU A 267 6.01 -22.04 -12.60
N ARG A 268 6.39 -20.79 -12.86
CA ARG A 268 7.50 -20.13 -12.15
C ARG A 268 7.18 -19.89 -10.68
N LEU A 269 5.96 -19.42 -10.37
CA LEU A 269 5.49 -19.25 -8.99
C LEU A 269 5.48 -20.58 -8.24
N GLU A 270 4.97 -21.66 -8.85
CA GLU A 270 4.98 -23.00 -8.27
C GLU A 270 6.42 -23.48 -8.00
N GLY A 271 7.36 -23.21 -8.91
CA GLY A 271 8.78 -23.52 -8.75
C GLY A 271 9.46 -22.85 -7.55
N ILE A 272 8.93 -21.72 -7.06
CA ILE A 272 9.42 -21.04 -5.84
C ILE A 272 8.52 -21.27 -4.62
N GLY A 273 7.61 -22.24 -4.70
CA GLY A 273 6.71 -22.65 -3.61
C GLY A 273 5.45 -21.79 -3.47
N ILE A 274 5.11 -20.97 -4.47
CA ILE A 274 3.87 -20.17 -4.49
C ILE A 274 2.81 -20.93 -5.28
N HIS A 275 1.98 -21.69 -4.56
CA HIS A 275 0.88 -22.44 -5.16
C HIS A 275 -0.27 -21.55 -5.64
N ARG A 276 -1.04 -22.04 -6.63
CA ARG A 276 -2.23 -21.37 -7.19
C ARG A 276 -3.26 -20.95 -6.14
N MET A 277 -3.35 -21.67 -5.03
CA MET A 277 -4.26 -21.34 -3.93
C MET A 277 -3.95 -20.00 -3.23
N HIS A 278 -2.75 -19.43 -3.48
CA HIS A 278 -2.31 -18.13 -2.98
C HIS A 278 -2.55 -17.00 -3.97
N LEU A 279 -3.17 -17.27 -5.12
CA LEU A 279 -3.41 -16.30 -6.18
C LEU A 279 -4.92 -16.12 -6.42
N PRO A 280 -5.35 -14.99 -7.00
CA PRO A 280 -6.74 -14.77 -7.37
C PRO A 280 -7.21 -15.70 -8.50
N GLU A 281 -8.50 -16.05 -8.49
CA GLU A 281 -9.14 -16.89 -9.51
C GLU A 281 -8.93 -16.40 -10.95
N LYS A 282 -8.93 -15.09 -11.19
CA LYS A 282 -8.76 -14.50 -12.53
C LYS A 282 -7.41 -14.79 -13.20
N VAL A 283 -6.41 -15.24 -12.44
CA VAL A 283 -5.13 -15.71 -12.99
C VAL A 283 -4.95 -17.22 -12.82
N GLY A 284 -6.06 -17.96 -12.66
CA GLY A 284 -6.06 -19.41 -12.45
C GLY A 284 -5.81 -19.83 -11.01
N GLY A 285 -6.00 -18.92 -10.05
CA GLY A 285 -5.83 -19.16 -8.62
C GLY A 285 -7.06 -19.73 -7.91
N SER A 286 -7.22 -19.41 -6.63
CA SER A 286 -8.30 -19.94 -5.77
C SER A 286 -9.48 -18.98 -5.62
N PRO A 287 -10.73 -19.50 -5.56
CA PRO A 287 -11.91 -18.69 -5.24
C PRO A 287 -11.87 -18.15 -3.80
N TYR A 288 -11.19 -18.84 -2.88
CA TYR A 288 -11.07 -18.47 -1.47
C TYR A 288 -10.04 -17.36 -1.21
N PHE A 289 -9.32 -16.90 -2.24
CA PHE A 289 -8.32 -15.84 -2.10
C PHE A 289 -8.89 -14.58 -1.42
N ASN A 290 -10.09 -14.17 -1.85
CA ASN A 290 -10.76 -12.97 -1.31
C ASN A 290 -11.22 -13.14 0.14
N GLU A 291 -11.61 -14.36 0.51
CA GLU A 291 -12.05 -14.67 1.88
C GLU A 291 -10.87 -14.55 2.84
N LYS A 292 -9.71 -15.12 2.49
CA LYS A 292 -8.47 -14.98 3.27
C LYS A 292 -8.05 -13.53 3.45
N PHE A 293 -8.15 -12.71 2.40
CA PHE A 293 -7.86 -11.28 2.53
C PHE A 293 -8.85 -10.57 3.47
N SER A 294 -10.14 -10.88 3.35
CA SER A 294 -11.18 -10.32 4.22
C SER A 294 -11.01 -10.74 5.69
N GLU A 295 -10.53 -11.94 5.94
CA GLU A 295 -10.12 -12.41 7.27
C GLU A 295 -8.93 -11.62 7.81
N TRP A 296 -7.91 -11.42 6.98
CA TRP A 296 -6.73 -10.63 7.36
C TRP A 296 -7.12 -9.20 7.75
N ILE A 297 -7.98 -8.53 6.97
CA ILE A 297 -8.50 -7.19 7.29
C ILE A 297 -9.21 -7.18 8.66
N ARG A 298 -10.11 -8.14 8.91
CA ARG A 298 -10.84 -8.22 10.19
C ARG A 298 -9.91 -8.47 11.37
N MET A 299 -8.97 -9.38 11.22
CA MET A 299 -7.96 -9.67 12.23
C MET A 299 -7.13 -8.43 12.53
N ARG A 300 -6.68 -7.72 11.49
CA ARG A 300 -5.83 -6.56 11.62
C ARG A 300 -6.54 -5.39 12.29
N LEU A 301 -7.79 -5.10 11.91
CA LEU A 301 -8.63 -4.13 12.61
C LEU A 301 -8.80 -4.47 14.09
N SER A 302 -8.97 -5.75 14.44
CA SER A 302 -9.07 -6.16 15.84
C SER A 302 -7.78 -5.92 16.63
N ILE A 303 -6.60 -6.09 16.01
CA ILE A 303 -5.30 -5.80 16.65
C ILE A 303 -5.16 -4.29 16.85
N GLU A 304 -5.47 -3.49 15.83
CA GLU A 304 -5.37 -2.04 15.89
C GLU A 304 -6.35 -1.42 16.88
N ASP A 305 -7.57 -1.92 16.96
CA ASP A 305 -8.55 -1.51 17.97
C ASP A 305 -8.04 -1.81 19.38
N ALA A 306 -7.41 -2.98 19.59
CA ALA A 306 -6.82 -3.32 20.87
C ALA A 306 -5.66 -2.40 21.25
N MET A 307 -4.80 -2.03 20.28
CA MET A 307 -3.70 -1.09 20.48
C MET A 307 -4.21 0.34 20.75
N SER A 308 -5.27 0.77 20.08
CA SER A 308 -5.87 2.10 20.27
C SER A 308 -6.44 2.30 21.68
N GLY A 309 -6.92 1.23 22.31
CA GLY A 309 -7.42 1.26 23.69
C GLY A 309 -6.34 1.45 24.75
N VAL A 310 -5.05 1.29 24.38
CA VAL A 310 -3.90 1.43 25.29
C VAL A 310 -3.40 2.87 25.36
N LEU A 311 -3.73 3.74 24.39
CA LEU A 311 -3.21 5.11 24.31
C LEU A 311 -4.34 6.15 24.22
N PRO A 312 -4.62 6.93 25.28
CA PRO A 312 -5.47 8.10 25.17
C PRO A 312 -4.70 9.22 24.45
N LEU A 313 -4.79 9.26 23.12
CA LEU A 313 -4.31 10.38 22.27
C LEU A 313 -4.96 11.74 22.60
N GLN A 314 -5.97 11.77 23.48
CA GLN A 314 -6.64 13.01 23.90
C GLN A 314 -5.75 13.99 24.69
N ASN A 315 -4.54 13.58 25.09
CA ASN A 315 -3.60 14.45 25.83
C ASN A 315 -2.53 15.13 24.95
N LEU A 316 -2.44 14.83 23.65
CA LEU A 316 -1.35 15.34 22.79
C LEU A 316 -1.75 16.51 21.87
N LEU A 317 -3.00 16.97 21.93
CA LEU A 317 -3.38 18.27 21.38
C LEU A 317 -3.47 19.27 22.54
N PRO A 318 -2.60 20.29 22.63
CA PRO A 318 -2.72 21.31 23.66
C PRO A 318 -4.02 22.10 23.40
N THR A 319 -5.07 21.77 24.15
CA THR A 319 -6.15 22.71 24.39
C THR A 319 -5.61 23.75 25.37
N LEU A 320 -5.39 24.95 24.86
CA LEU A 320 -5.19 26.15 25.65
C LEU A 320 -6.22 26.22 26.78
N GLY A 321 -5.75 26.21 28.02
CA GLY A 321 -6.45 26.73 29.20
C GLY A 321 -7.49 25.82 29.86
N GLY A 322 -7.07 25.03 30.85
CA GLY A 322 -7.98 24.43 31.83
C GLY A 322 -7.23 23.78 33.00
N PRO A 323 -7.69 23.96 34.25
CA PRO A 323 -6.93 23.55 35.44
C PRO A 323 -6.89 22.03 35.62
N ALA A 324 -5.73 21.57 36.09
CA ALA A 324 -5.36 20.18 36.31
C ALA A 324 -6.40 19.40 37.13
N ARG A 325 -6.76 18.20 36.67
CA ARG A 325 -7.55 17.23 37.45
C ARG A 325 -6.66 16.14 38.03
N PRO A 326 -7.00 15.61 39.22
CA PRO A 326 -6.16 14.70 39.96
C PRO A 326 -6.13 13.30 39.32
N ASP A 327 -4.96 12.70 39.51
CA ASP A 327 -4.49 11.40 39.07
C ASP A 327 -5.53 10.28 39.26
N ARG A 328 -5.89 9.61 38.17
CA ARG A 328 -6.72 8.40 38.18
C ARG A 328 -5.88 7.26 37.61
N SER A 329 -5.50 6.35 38.49
CA SER A 329 -4.80 5.11 38.16
C SER A 329 -5.52 4.33 37.05
N ASN A 330 -4.79 4.10 35.97
CA ASN A 330 -5.21 3.35 34.79
C ASN A 330 -5.32 1.85 35.07
N LYS A 331 -6.38 1.42 35.76
CA LYS A 331 -6.82 0.01 35.67
C LYS A 331 -7.61 -0.16 34.38
N GLY A 332 -6.97 -0.83 33.41
CA GLY A 332 -7.41 -0.97 32.03
C GLY A 332 -8.78 -1.63 31.84
N LEU A 333 -9.45 -1.21 30.77
CA LEU A 333 -10.77 -1.67 30.31
C LEU A 333 -10.85 -3.17 29.95
N SER A 334 -9.73 -3.88 29.89
CA SER A 334 -9.64 -5.30 29.54
C SER A 334 -10.20 -6.23 30.64
N GLU A 335 -10.25 -5.79 31.90
CA GLU A 335 -10.72 -6.62 33.02
C GLU A 335 -12.26 -6.77 33.06
N ILE A 336 -13.01 -5.89 32.37
CA ILE A 336 -14.48 -5.85 32.42
C ILE A 336 -15.14 -6.95 31.57
N ILE A 337 -14.41 -7.59 30.65
CA ILE A 337 -15.03 -8.39 29.58
C ILE A 337 -15.13 -9.89 29.93
N ARG A 338 -14.30 -10.43 30.81
CA ARG A 338 -14.39 -11.84 31.19
C ARG A 338 -15.23 -12.00 32.46
N ARG A 339 -16.45 -12.54 32.31
CA ARG A 339 -17.16 -13.15 33.44
C ARG A 339 -16.24 -14.24 34.02
N PRO A 340 -15.81 -14.16 35.29
CA PRO A 340 -15.19 -15.30 35.94
C PRO A 340 -16.22 -16.42 35.94
N SER A 341 -15.96 -17.50 35.21
CA SER A 341 -16.82 -18.67 35.23
C SER A 341 -16.82 -19.24 36.65
N GLY A 342 -17.98 -19.30 37.31
CA GLY A 342 -18.14 -19.90 38.64
C GLY A 342 -18.20 -18.95 39.84
N ALA A 343 -18.00 -17.63 39.68
CA ALA A 343 -18.12 -16.70 40.80
C ALA A 343 -19.60 -16.43 41.16
N LYS A 344 -20.03 -16.79 42.38
CA LYS A 344 -21.31 -16.36 42.95
C LYS A 344 -21.22 -14.86 43.28
N PHE A 345 -21.65 -14.02 42.36
CA PHE A 345 -21.75 -12.58 42.62
C PHE A 345 -22.88 -12.30 43.60
N ASP A 346 -22.57 -11.49 44.61
CA ASP A 346 -23.55 -10.68 45.34
C ASP A 346 -24.42 -9.90 44.34
N LYS A 347 -25.71 -9.75 44.65
CA LYS A 347 -26.69 -8.95 43.91
C LYS A 347 -26.17 -7.55 43.59
N ASN A 348 -25.47 -6.89 44.52
CA ASN A 348 -24.91 -5.55 44.32
C ASN A 348 -23.84 -5.54 43.23
N ALA A 349 -22.94 -6.52 43.22
CA ALA A 349 -21.89 -6.62 42.22
C ALA A 349 -22.44 -6.96 40.82
N LYS A 350 -23.54 -7.72 40.73
CA LYS A 350 -24.27 -7.96 39.46
C LYS A 350 -24.91 -6.68 38.92
N GLU A 351 -25.48 -5.86 39.79
CA GLU A 351 -26.05 -4.56 39.41
C GLU A 351 -24.95 -3.58 38.94
N GLU A 352 -23.83 -3.49 39.66
CA GLU A 352 -22.70 -2.64 39.28
C GLU A 352 -22.09 -3.05 37.93
N TYR A 353 -21.91 -4.36 37.70
CA TYR A 353 -21.46 -4.90 36.43
C TYR A 353 -22.40 -4.51 35.28
N THR A 354 -23.71 -4.68 35.48
CA THR A 354 -24.72 -4.32 34.49
C THR A 354 -24.70 -2.82 34.18
N LYS A 355 -24.55 -1.97 35.20
CA LYS A 355 -24.41 -0.52 35.06
C LYS A 355 -23.17 -0.14 34.25
N LYS A 356 -21.99 -0.71 34.56
CA LYS A 356 -20.75 -0.49 33.81
C LYS A 356 -20.86 -0.94 32.35
N ARG A 357 -21.43 -2.13 32.12
CA ARG A 357 -21.66 -2.66 30.77
C ARG A 357 -22.60 -1.77 29.95
N ASN A 358 -23.71 -1.33 30.53
CA ASN A 358 -24.67 -0.45 29.86
C ASN A 358 -24.04 0.93 29.56
N ALA A 359 -23.24 1.48 30.47
CA ALA A 359 -22.49 2.71 30.22
C ALA A 359 -21.47 2.57 29.08
N MET A 360 -20.79 1.42 28.99
CA MET A 360 -19.88 1.11 27.88
C MET A 360 -20.64 1.03 26.55
N TYR A 361 -21.78 0.32 26.50
CA TYR A 361 -22.60 0.24 25.28
C TYR A 361 -23.17 1.59 24.87
N ALA A 362 -23.59 2.42 25.84
CA ALA A 362 -24.04 3.78 25.57
C ALA A 362 -22.92 4.61 24.94
N ARG A 363 -21.69 4.57 25.50
CA ARG A 363 -20.53 5.26 24.92
C ARG A 363 -20.21 4.78 23.50
N ARG A 364 -20.19 3.47 23.27
CA ARG A 364 -19.98 2.89 21.93
C ARG A 364 -21.05 3.33 20.93
N ARG A 365 -22.31 3.36 21.36
CA ARG A 365 -23.42 3.85 20.53
C ARG A 365 -23.26 5.33 20.18
N THR A 366 -22.92 6.18 21.16
CA THR A 366 -22.66 7.61 20.93
C THR A 366 -21.46 7.82 20.00
N GLN A 367 -20.38 7.04 20.17
CA GLN A 367 -19.21 7.12 19.30
C GLN A 367 -19.54 6.68 17.86
N LYS A 368 -20.30 5.59 17.70
CA LYS A 368 -20.80 5.16 16.38
C LYS A 368 -21.65 6.25 15.72
N PHE A 369 -22.52 6.91 16.48
CA PHE A 369 -23.33 8.03 15.98
C PHE A 369 -22.48 9.23 15.56
N LYS A 370 -21.48 9.61 16.37
CA LYS A 370 -20.53 10.69 16.02
C LYS A 370 -19.75 10.37 14.74
N ILE A 371 -19.26 9.13 14.61
CA ILE A 371 -18.59 8.68 13.39
C ILE A 371 -19.54 8.79 12.20
N GLN A 372 -20.78 8.29 12.32
CA GLN A 372 -21.77 8.39 11.26
C GLN A 372 -22.09 9.83 10.87
N GLN A 373 -22.15 10.75 11.85
CA GLN A 373 -22.38 12.17 11.60
C GLN A 373 -21.23 12.81 10.82
N VAL A 374 -19.98 12.50 11.19
CA VAL A 374 -18.80 12.96 10.44
C VAL A 374 -18.80 12.39 9.01
N LEU A 375 -19.10 11.10 8.83
CA LEU A 375 -19.15 10.47 7.51
C LEU A 375 -20.21 11.11 6.60
N LEU A 376 -21.36 11.49 7.16
CA LEU A 376 -22.41 12.21 6.43
C LEU A 376 -21.98 13.64 6.08
N GLN A 377 -21.28 14.32 6.98
CA GLN A 377 -20.75 15.66 6.71
C GLN A 377 -19.74 15.62 5.56
N ASP A 378 -18.81 14.67 5.58
CA ASP A 378 -17.84 14.48 4.49
C ASP A 378 -18.55 14.22 3.14
N GLN A 379 -19.63 13.43 3.15
CA GLN A 379 -20.41 13.15 1.95
C GLN A 379 -21.11 14.41 1.42
N VAL A 380 -21.65 15.25 2.31
CA VAL A 380 -22.22 16.56 1.94
C VAL A 380 -21.14 17.46 1.33
N ASP A 381 -19.97 17.53 1.95
CA ASP A 381 -18.87 18.38 1.48
C ASP A 381 -18.37 17.94 0.10
N SER A 382 -18.25 16.61 -0.12
CA SER A 382 -17.90 16.03 -1.42
C SER A 382 -18.94 16.35 -2.51
N LEU A 383 -20.23 16.15 -2.21
CA LEU A 383 -21.32 16.48 -3.14
C LEU A 383 -21.38 17.99 -3.45
N CYS A 384 -21.09 18.84 -2.47
CA CYS A 384 -20.98 20.28 -2.67
C CYS A 384 -19.82 20.64 -3.60
N ALA A 385 -18.65 20.00 -3.44
CA ALA A 385 -17.52 20.20 -4.32
C ALA A 385 -17.81 19.73 -5.77
N GLU A 386 -18.45 18.58 -5.93
CA GLU A 386 -18.85 18.05 -7.23
C GLU A 386 -19.88 18.96 -7.93
N ASN A 387 -20.91 19.41 -7.21
CA ASN A 387 -21.90 20.35 -7.75
C ASN A 387 -21.23 21.67 -8.20
N LYS A 388 -20.26 22.17 -7.44
CA LYS A 388 -19.50 23.37 -7.82
C LYS A 388 -18.70 23.15 -9.11
N ARG A 389 -18.10 21.96 -9.28
CA ARG A 389 -17.41 21.58 -10.52
C ARG A 389 -18.37 21.51 -11.71
N LEU A 390 -19.49 20.80 -11.55
CA LEU A 390 -20.52 20.67 -12.59
C LEU A 390 -21.12 22.03 -13.00
N ALA A 391 -21.31 22.94 -12.05
CA ALA A 391 -21.73 24.31 -12.35
C ALA A 391 -20.70 25.06 -13.22
N GLY A 392 -19.40 24.87 -12.97
CA GLY A 392 -18.33 25.40 -13.80
C GLY A 392 -18.33 24.82 -15.22
N ASP A 393 -18.51 23.50 -15.33
CA ASP A 393 -18.59 22.81 -16.62
C ASP A 393 -19.82 23.24 -17.44
N ASN A 394 -20.99 23.39 -16.79
CA ASN A 394 -22.20 23.90 -17.44
C ASN A 394 -22.01 25.32 -17.98
N LYS A 395 -21.40 26.22 -17.20
CA LYS A 395 -21.08 27.58 -17.67
C LYS A 395 -20.16 27.57 -18.90
N LYS A 396 -19.18 26.64 -18.94
CA LYS A 396 -18.31 26.47 -20.10
C LYS A 396 -19.08 25.99 -21.33
N LEU A 397 -20.01 25.05 -21.16
CA LEU A 397 -20.87 24.56 -22.24
C LEU A 397 -21.81 25.65 -22.77
N GLU A 398 -22.38 26.46 -21.90
CA GLU A 398 -23.21 27.62 -22.29
C GLU A 398 -22.42 28.62 -23.14
N LEU A 399 -21.16 28.91 -22.78
CA LEU A 399 -20.27 29.77 -23.58
C LEU A 399 -19.96 29.18 -24.96
N LEU A 400 -19.71 27.87 -25.04
CA LEU A 400 -19.48 27.18 -26.31
C LEU A 400 -20.74 27.18 -27.19
N LEU A 401 -21.91 26.97 -26.61
CA LEU A 401 -23.19 27.04 -27.31
C LEU A 401 -23.45 28.46 -27.83
N ALA A 402 -23.20 29.49 -27.03
CA ALA A 402 -23.32 30.88 -27.46
C ALA A 402 -22.39 31.20 -28.64
N ARG A 403 -21.14 30.71 -28.60
CA ARG A 403 -20.19 30.86 -29.70
C ARG A 403 -20.66 30.17 -30.98
N ALA A 404 -21.11 28.91 -30.88
CA ALA A 404 -21.63 28.18 -32.03
C ALA A 404 -22.84 28.90 -32.67
N ASN A 405 -23.76 29.42 -31.85
CA ASN A 405 -24.90 30.19 -32.33
C ASN A 405 -24.50 31.49 -33.03
N MET A 406 -23.45 32.17 -32.55
CA MET A 406 -22.89 33.35 -33.24
C MET A 406 -22.30 32.95 -34.61
N GLU A 407 -21.54 31.86 -34.69
CA GLU A 407 -20.94 31.36 -35.95
C GLU A 407 -22.02 30.95 -36.98
N ILE A 408 -23.12 30.32 -36.53
CA ILE A 408 -24.28 29.99 -37.38
C ILE A 408 -24.96 31.27 -37.89
N SER A 409 -25.12 32.28 -37.02
CA SER A 409 -25.75 33.56 -37.40
C SER A 409 -24.92 34.31 -38.45
N PHE A 410 -23.60 34.37 -38.27
CA PHE A 410 -22.68 34.93 -39.28
C PHE A 410 -22.75 34.19 -40.61
N SER A 411 -22.79 32.86 -40.58
CA SER A 411 -22.91 32.04 -41.80
C SER A 411 -24.23 32.28 -42.54
N THR A 412 -25.32 32.47 -41.79
CA THR A 412 -26.65 32.73 -42.36
C THR A 412 -26.70 34.10 -43.06
N LEU A 413 -26.11 35.13 -42.45
CA LEU A 413 -26.00 36.48 -43.04
C LEU A 413 -25.13 36.50 -44.30
N ALA A 414 -24.02 35.76 -44.30
CA ALA A 414 -23.14 35.66 -45.46
C ALA A 414 -23.85 35.01 -46.67
N CYS A 415 -24.75 34.05 -46.45
CA CYS A 415 -25.51 33.40 -47.52
C CYS A 415 -26.59 34.30 -48.14
N THR A 416 -27.15 35.25 -47.39
CA THR A 416 -28.24 36.12 -47.90
C THR A 416 -27.78 37.20 -48.88
N ASP A 417 -26.51 37.64 -48.82
CA ASP A 417 -26.00 38.71 -49.68
C ASP A 417 -25.66 38.25 -51.12
N TYR A 418 -25.56 36.94 -51.37
CA TYR A 418 -25.23 36.40 -52.70
C TYR A 418 -26.45 36.09 -53.58
N GLY A 419 -27.68 36.33 -53.10
CA GLY A 419 -28.91 35.84 -53.72
C GLY A 419 -29.65 36.76 -54.72
N THR A 420 -29.22 38.01 -54.95
CA THR A 420 -30.01 38.99 -55.74
C THR A 420 -29.32 39.54 -56.99
N SER A 421 -28.20 38.97 -57.44
CA SER A 421 -27.69 39.29 -58.79
C SER A 421 -28.41 38.42 -59.83
N THR A 422 -29.68 38.74 -60.11
CA THR A 422 -30.35 38.29 -61.33
C THR A 422 -29.65 38.96 -62.50
N LEU A 423 -28.73 38.22 -63.12
CA LEU A 423 -28.23 38.51 -64.45
C LEU A 423 -29.42 38.42 -65.42
N ASP A 424 -29.83 39.57 -65.96
CA ASP A 424 -30.74 39.63 -67.10
C ASP A 424 -30.08 38.88 -68.29
N PRO A 425 -30.77 37.90 -68.89
CA PRO A 425 -30.26 37.21 -70.07
C PRO A 425 -30.38 38.14 -71.29
N ILE A 426 -29.23 38.42 -71.94
CA ILE A 426 -29.14 39.06 -73.26
C ILE A 426 -29.34 38.00 -74.35
#